data_AF-Q8HYT7-F1
#
_entry.id   AF-Q8HYT7-F1
#
_cell.length_a   1.000
_cell.length_b   1.000
_cell.length_c   1.000
_cell.angle_alpha   90.00
_cell.angle_beta   90.00
_cell.angle_gamma   90.00
#
_symmetry.space_group_name_H-M   'P 1'
#
loop_
_entity.id
_entity.type
_entity.pdbx_description
1 polymer ?
#
loop_
_entity_poly.entity_id
_entity_poly.type
_entity_poly.pdbx_seq_one_letter_code
_entity_poly.pdbx_strand_id
1 'polypeptide(L)'
;PEVQGHLGGTVELPCHLLPPTPKVEVSLVIWQRLDAAGVSQNVATLHPKFGPSFPSPQPGSERLSFVAAGQNTGAGQGTKMELRDATLALRELTVEDEGNYTCEFATFPKGSLN
;
A
#
# COMPACT_ATOMS: atom_id res chain seq x y z
N PRO A 1 -13.49 1.53 -1.20
CA PRO A 1 -14.10 2.57 -2.07
C PRO A 1 -13.97 2.11 -3.53
N GLU A 2 -14.88 2.50 -4.42
CA GLU A 2 -14.71 2.26 -5.86
C GLU A 2 -13.74 3.31 -6.43
N VAL A 3 -12.79 2.88 -7.25
CA VAL A 3 -11.84 3.74 -7.97
C VAL A 3 -11.93 3.39 -9.44
N GLN A 4 -12.14 4.41 -10.28
CA GLN A 4 -12.24 4.23 -11.73
C GLN A 4 -11.05 4.92 -12.41
N GLY A 5 -10.54 4.30 -13.47
CA GLY A 5 -9.41 4.79 -14.24
C GLY A 5 -9.58 4.55 -15.74
N HIS A 6 -8.85 5.30 -16.55
CA HIS A 6 -8.77 5.11 -17.99
C HIS A 6 -7.55 4.26 -18.36
N LEU A 7 -7.65 3.48 -19.44
CA LEU A 7 -6.53 2.69 -19.96
C LEU A 7 -5.31 3.57 -20.24
N GLY A 8 -4.12 3.10 -19.87
CA GLY A 8 -2.86 3.84 -19.91
C GLY A 8 -2.74 4.95 -18.84
N GLY A 9 -3.80 5.21 -18.09
CA GLY A 9 -3.85 6.22 -17.04
C GLY A 9 -3.18 5.78 -15.75
N THR A 10 -3.32 6.62 -14.72
CA THR A 10 -2.90 6.33 -13.35
C THR A 10 -4.08 6.47 -12.42
N VAL A 11 -4.21 5.54 -11.46
CA VAL A 11 -5.15 5.65 -10.34
C VAL A 11 -4.40 5.60 -9.03
N GLU A 12 -4.99 6.22 -8.02
CA GLU A 12 -4.54 6.11 -6.64
C GLU A 12 -5.57 5.30 -5.86
N LEU A 13 -5.11 4.22 -5.23
CA LEU A 13 -5.90 3.38 -4.36
C LEU A 13 -5.74 3.91 -2.92
N PRO A 14 -6.72 4.64 -2.37
CA PRO A 14 -6.56 5.31 -1.08
C PRO A 14 -6.51 4.29 0.06
N CYS A 15 -5.53 4.42 0.94
CA CYS A 15 -5.44 3.62 2.16
C CYS A 15 -4.85 4.45 3.29
N HIS A 16 -5.68 4.75 4.29
CA HIS A 16 -5.32 5.64 5.39
C HIS A 16 -5.63 4.97 6.72
N LEU A 17 -4.66 4.99 7.62
CA LEU A 17 -4.88 4.59 9.00
C LEU A 17 -5.54 5.75 9.75
N LEU A 18 -6.76 5.53 10.23
CA LEU A 18 -7.42 6.48 11.13
C LEU A 18 -6.52 6.74 12.36
N PRO A 19 -6.57 7.96 12.94
CA PRO A 19 -5.67 8.33 14.03
C PRO A 19 -5.61 7.24 15.10
N PRO A 20 -4.45 6.59 15.30
CA PRO A 20 -4.37 5.48 16.22
C PRO A 20 -4.64 5.99 17.63
N THR A 21 -5.22 5.11 18.44
CA THR A 21 -5.16 5.26 19.89
C THR A 21 -3.68 5.36 20.31
N PRO A 22 -3.35 6.14 21.36
CA PRO A 22 -1.97 6.24 21.82
C PRO A 22 -1.35 4.85 22.03
N LYS A 23 -0.10 4.65 21.58
CA LYS A 23 0.72 3.42 21.72
C LYS A 23 0.52 2.31 20.67
N VAL A 24 0.01 2.62 19.49
CA VAL A 24 0.02 1.68 18.35
C VAL A 24 1.14 2.05 17.38
N GLU A 25 1.91 1.06 16.95
CA GLU A 25 2.97 1.21 15.94
C GLU A 25 2.60 0.43 14.69
N VAL A 26 2.76 1.03 13.51
CA VAL A 26 2.63 0.30 12.25
C VAL A 26 3.93 -0.45 11.98
N SER A 27 3.82 -1.77 11.83
CA SER A 27 4.94 -2.67 11.55
C SER A 27 5.11 -2.92 10.05
N LEU A 28 4.00 -3.02 9.32
CA LEU A 28 3.98 -3.30 7.88
C LEU A 28 2.65 -2.83 7.28
N VAL A 29 2.67 -2.35 6.05
CA VAL A 29 1.47 -2.25 5.21
C VAL A 29 1.53 -3.29 4.11
N ILE A 30 0.40 -3.94 3.83
CA ILE A 30 0.27 -4.96 2.79
C ILE A 30 -0.87 -4.54 1.87
N TRP A 31 -0.58 -4.43 0.58
CA TRP A 31 -1.59 -4.40 -0.47
C TRP A 31 -1.72 -5.76 -1.10
N GLN A 32 -2.95 -6.24 -1.16
CA GLN A 32 -3.31 -7.50 -1.76
C GLN A 32 -4.26 -7.30 -2.92
N ARG A 33 -4.19 -8.18 -3.89
CA ARG A 33 -5.14 -8.26 -5.00
C ARG A 33 -5.73 -9.66 -5.06
N LEU A 34 -7.04 -9.74 -5.22
CA LEU A 34 -7.70 -11.00 -5.54
C LEU A 34 -7.49 -11.31 -7.03
N ASP A 35 -6.86 -12.44 -7.33
CA ASP A 35 -6.69 -12.89 -8.70
C ASP A 35 -7.97 -13.54 -9.27
N ALA A 36 -7.95 -13.88 -10.56
CA ALA A 36 -9.08 -14.50 -11.25
C ALA A 36 -9.47 -15.88 -10.68
N ALA A 37 -8.59 -16.54 -9.94
CA ALA A 37 -8.84 -17.80 -9.24
C ALA A 37 -9.38 -17.59 -7.81
N GLY A 38 -9.56 -16.35 -7.37
CA GLY A 38 -10.01 -16.02 -6.03
C GLY A 38 -8.91 -16.14 -4.97
N VAL A 39 -7.63 -16.16 -5.36
CA VAL A 39 -6.50 -16.22 -4.45
C VAL A 39 -5.97 -14.80 -4.19
N SER A 40 -5.79 -14.46 -2.91
CA SER A 40 -5.21 -13.17 -2.51
C SER A 40 -3.70 -13.21 -2.68
N GLN A 41 -3.15 -12.30 -3.49
CA GLN A 41 -1.71 -12.16 -3.75
C GLN A 41 -1.22 -10.81 -3.25
N ASN A 42 -0.07 -10.77 -2.57
CA ASN A 42 0.54 -9.52 -2.14
C ASN A 42 1.13 -8.81 -3.36
N VAL A 43 0.64 -7.61 -3.68
CA VAL A 43 1.12 -6.81 -4.83
C VAL A 43 2.10 -5.73 -4.43
N ALA A 44 1.98 -5.19 -3.21
CA ALA A 44 2.92 -4.24 -2.64
C ALA A 44 2.99 -4.38 -1.13
N THR A 45 4.15 -4.11 -0.54
CA THR A 45 4.31 -3.96 0.90
C THR A 45 5.14 -2.71 1.21
N LEU A 46 4.89 -2.09 2.36
CA LEU A 46 5.66 -0.94 2.84
C LEU A 46 6.09 -1.17 4.28
N HIS A 47 7.40 -1.34 4.48
CA HIS A 47 7.99 -1.49 5.80
C HIS A 47 8.60 -0.15 6.25
N PRO A 48 8.32 0.35 7.47
CA PRO A 48 8.83 1.65 7.93
C PRO A 48 10.35 1.82 7.82
N LYS A 49 11.10 0.72 8.03
CA LYS A 49 12.57 0.69 7.95
C LYS A 49 13.15 0.28 6.59
N PHE A 50 12.49 -0.62 5.86
CA PHE A 50 13.07 -1.24 4.66
C PHE A 50 12.49 -0.65 3.37
N GLY A 51 11.49 0.23 3.49
CA GLY A 51 10.84 0.85 2.35
C GLY A 51 9.87 -0.10 1.63
N PRO A 52 9.51 0.23 0.39
CA PRO A 52 8.54 -0.52 -0.39
C PRO A 52 9.14 -1.80 -1.00
N SER A 53 8.29 -2.82 -1.20
CA SER A 53 8.59 -4.04 -1.95
C SER A 53 7.38 -4.47 -2.78
N PHE A 54 7.62 -5.07 -3.95
CA PHE A 54 6.59 -5.43 -4.94
C PHE A 54 6.79 -6.90 -5.36
N PRO A 55 6.29 -7.87 -4.57
CA PRO A 55 6.63 -9.28 -4.74
C PRO A 55 5.84 -9.98 -5.86
N SER A 56 4.73 -9.40 -6.33
CA SER A 56 3.92 -9.98 -7.41
C SER A 56 4.44 -9.57 -8.79
N PRO A 57 4.50 -10.49 -9.78
CA PRO A 57 4.84 -10.16 -11.16
C PRO A 57 3.77 -9.31 -11.85
N GLN A 58 2.52 -9.37 -11.40
CA GLN A 58 1.42 -8.53 -11.89
C GLN A 58 0.95 -7.61 -10.75
N PRO A 59 0.74 -6.29 -10.97
CA PRO A 59 0.80 -5.57 -12.25
C PRO A 59 2.22 -5.30 -12.77
N GLY A 60 3.26 -5.52 -11.97
CA GLY A 60 4.64 -5.16 -12.34
C GLY A 60 5.14 -4.02 -11.46
N SER A 61 6.36 -4.18 -10.94
CA SER A 61 6.93 -3.27 -9.93
C SER A 61 7.15 -1.85 -10.45
N GLU A 62 7.38 -1.69 -11.75
CA GLU A 62 7.57 -0.42 -12.45
C GLU A 62 6.29 0.43 -12.51
N ARG A 63 5.12 -0.22 -12.41
CA ARG A 63 3.80 0.42 -12.46
C ARG A 63 3.27 0.82 -11.08
N LEU A 64 3.93 0.39 -10.00
CA LEU A 64 3.48 0.59 -8.62
C LEU A 64 4.37 1.57 -7.86
N SER A 65 3.75 2.43 -7.06
CA SER A 65 4.47 3.29 -6.10
C SER A 65 3.58 3.71 -4.93
N PHE A 66 4.17 3.86 -3.75
CA PHE A 66 3.47 4.45 -2.60
C PHE A 66 3.57 5.98 -2.68
N VAL A 67 2.43 6.68 -2.66
CA VAL A 67 2.36 8.14 -2.86
C VAL A 67 3.14 8.89 -1.77
N ALA A 68 2.95 8.51 -0.50
CA ALA A 68 3.58 9.19 0.64
C ALA A 68 4.97 8.65 1.04
N ALA A 69 5.48 7.59 0.39
CA ALA A 69 6.74 6.94 0.81
C ALA A 69 7.99 7.83 0.69
N GLY A 70 7.92 8.90 -0.12
CA GLY A 70 9.01 9.90 -0.27
C GLY A 70 8.85 11.18 0.56
N GLN A 71 7.68 11.43 1.16
CA GLN A 71 7.38 12.68 1.87
C GLN A 71 7.63 12.60 3.38
N ASN A 72 7.89 11.40 3.90
CA ASN A 72 8.16 11.15 5.31
C ASN A 72 9.66 11.02 5.63
N THR A 73 10.53 11.44 4.70
CA THR A 73 11.96 11.62 4.93
C THR A 73 12.21 12.90 5.73
N GLY A 74 11.71 12.92 6.96
CA GLY A 74 12.37 13.63 8.04
C GLY A 74 13.75 13.01 8.21
N ALA A 75 14.70 13.47 7.40
CA ALA A 75 16.12 13.20 7.51
C ALA A 75 16.61 13.74 8.86
N GLY A 76 16.40 12.95 9.90
CA GLY A 76 16.73 13.25 11.28
C GLY A 76 16.78 11.95 12.05
N GLN A 77 18.00 11.51 12.34
CA GLN A 77 18.36 10.41 13.24
C GLN A 77 17.31 10.19 14.36
N GLY A 78 16.41 9.20 14.19
CA GLY A 78 15.57 8.69 15.28
C GLY A 78 14.06 8.99 15.25
N THR A 79 13.50 9.69 14.25
CA THR A 79 12.04 9.82 14.14
C THR A 79 11.41 8.61 13.45
N LYS A 80 10.68 7.80 14.23
CA LYS A 80 9.86 6.69 13.74
C LYS A 80 8.89 7.19 12.66
N MET A 81 8.99 6.64 11.46
CA MET A 81 8.07 6.91 10.36
C MET A 81 6.66 6.49 10.80
N GLU A 82 5.76 7.45 11.02
CA GLU A 82 4.35 7.15 11.20
C GLU A 82 3.74 6.88 9.82
N LEU A 83 3.73 5.61 9.41
CA LEU A 83 2.98 5.15 8.24
C LEU A 83 1.48 5.35 8.48
N ARG A 84 0.93 6.48 8.02
CA ARG A 84 -0.50 6.79 8.11
C ARG A 84 -1.20 6.79 6.75
N ASP A 85 -0.46 7.14 5.72
CA ASP A 85 -0.90 7.13 4.34
C ASP A 85 -0.10 6.06 3.59
N ALA A 86 -0.81 5.06 3.11
CA ALA A 86 -0.28 3.97 2.31
C ALA A 86 -0.99 3.89 0.96
N THR A 87 -1.49 5.03 0.46
CA THR A 87 -2.09 5.16 -0.85
C THR A 87 -1.13 4.63 -1.93
N LEU A 88 -1.64 3.70 -2.74
CA LEU A 88 -0.88 3.01 -3.78
C LEU A 88 -1.27 3.59 -5.14
N ALA A 89 -0.30 4.18 -5.84
CA ALA A 89 -0.46 4.59 -7.22
C ALA A 89 -0.17 3.39 -8.15
N LEU A 90 -1.12 3.11 -9.05
CA LEU A 90 -0.98 2.16 -10.14
C LEU A 90 -1.04 2.92 -11.47
N ARG A 91 0.06 2.89 -12.22
CA ARG A 91 0.23 3.59 -13.50
C ARG A 91 0.05 2.65 -14.68
N GLU A 92 -0.13 3.22 -15.86
CA GLU A 92 -0.24 2.49 -17.13
C GLU A 92 -1.29 1.38 -17.07
N LEU A 93 -2.50 1.76 -16.64
CA LEU A 93 -3.59 0.81 -16.42
C LEU A 93 -3.91 -0.02 -17.65
N THR A 94 -4.09 -1.33 -17.44
CA THR A 94 -4.63 -2.28 -18.41
C THR A 94 -5.95 -2.86 -17.94
N VAL A 95 -6.66 -3.57 -18.82
CA VAL A 95 -7.92 -4.25 -18.45
C VAL A 95 -7.68 -5.35 -17.41
N GLU A 96 -6.49 -5.96 -17.43
CA GLU A 96 -6.07 -6.97 -16.47
C GLU A 96 -5.75 -6.41 -15.10
N ASP A 97 -5.81 -5.09 -14.89
CA ASP A 97 -5.65 -4.47 -13.56
C ASP A 97 -7.00 -4.35 -12.82
N GLU A 98 -8.13 -4.59 -13.48
CA GLU A 98 -9.44 -4.59 -12.81
C GLU A 98 -9.48 -5.67 -11.72
N GLY A 99 -9.94 -5.32 -10.51
CA GLY A 99 -10.10 -6.29 -9.45
C GLY A 99 -10.24 -5.70 -8.06
N ASN A 100 -10.32 -6.59 -7.08
CA ASN A 100 -10.44 -6.22 -5.67
C ASN A 100 -9.05 -6.07 -5.06
N TYR A 101 -8.74 -4.84 -4.66
CA TYR A 101 -7.52 -4.51 -3.94
C TYR A 101 -7.85 -4.26 -2.47
N THR A 102 -7.09 -4.87 -1.58
CA THR A 102 -7.24 -4.74 -0.12
C THR A 102 -5.95 -4.20 0.45
N CYS A 103 -6.06 -3.24 1.37
CA CYS A 103 -4.94 -2.72 2.12
C CYS A 103 -5.08 -3.14 3.60
N GLU A 104 -3.98 -3.55 4.21
CA GLU A 104 -3.93 -3.98 5.60
C GLU A 104 -2.74 -3.33 6.31
N PHE A 105 -3.01 -2.69 7.44
CA PHE A 105 -1.99 -2.21 8.36
C PHE A 105 -1.73 -3.25 9.44
N ALA A 106 -0.59 -3.93 9.39
CA ALA A 106 -0.14 -4.74 10.52
C ALA A 106 0.43 -3.82 11.60
N THR A 107 -0.14 -3.89 12.81
CA THR A 107 0.26 -3.04 13.93
C THR A 107 0.70 -3.84 15.16
N PHE A 108 1.51 -3.20 16.00
CA PHE A 108 1.87 -3.71 17.32
C PHE A 108 1.39 -2.73 18.41
N PRO A 109 0.84 -3.22 19.54
CA PRO A 109 0.54 -4.62 19.87
C PRO A 109 -0.86 -5.08 19.42
N LYS A 110 -1.58 -4.26 18.64
CA LYS A 110 -3.01 -4.50 18.35
C LYS A 110 -3.29 -5.49 17.23
N GLY A 111 -2.27 -5.95 16.51
CA GLY A 111 -2.44 -6.83 15.35
C GLY A 111 -2.86 -6.03 14.11
N SER A 112 -3.49 -6.71 13.15
CA SER A 112 -3.86 -6.11 11.88
C SER A 112 -5.12 -5.23 11.95
N LEU A 113 -5.13 -4.17 11.16
CA LEU A 113 -6.24 -3.23 10.98
C LEU A 113 -6.49 -3.07 9.47
N ASN A 114 -7.77 -3.07 9.07
CA ASN A 114 -8.22 -2.98 7.68
C ASN A 114 -9.12 -1.76 7.51
#